data_AF-A0A0A0NMX6-F1
#
_entry.id   AF-A0A0A0NMX6-F1
#
_cell.length_a   1.000
_cell.length_b   1.000
_cell.length_c   1.000
_cell.angle_alpha   90.00
_cell.angle_beta   90.00
_cell.angle_gamma   90.00
#
_symmetry.space_group_name_H-M   'P 1'
#
loop_
_entity.id
_entity.type
_entity.pdbx_description
1 polymer ?
#
loop_
_entity_poly.entity_id
_entity_poly.type
_entity_poly.pdbx_seq_one_letter_code
_entity_poly.pdbx_strand_id
1 'polypeptide(L)'
;MSKTPKAPKAPRHLRTWLHGGATALAAVASLVLLPFAASPAQAAPSAIPSGMTWTVLAKGTDGTIRVGADSATDAYNGDTAATATLPLLCLRVNGSAVPAGITPDFYAGWARGTVAATPPVLGKSLTSRAAADAICAQYYGADWREAEFHDGRYGANLEASGGWSFWAYGYVPEGTRFWTAINDQPANPWN
;
A
#
# COMPACT_ATOMS: atom_id res chain seq x y z
N MET A 1 -18.76 27.46 -29.15
CA MET A 1 -19.10 28.80 -28.62
C MET A 1 -18.90 28.79 -27.12
N SER A 2 -17.68 29.03 -26.66
CA SER A 2 -17.30 29.01 -25.24
C SER A 2 -17.56 30.36 -24.61
N LYS A 3 -18.42 30.42 -23.59
CA LYS A 3 -18.63 31.61 -22.75
C LYS A 3 -17.91 31.40 -21.41
N THR A 4 -16.88 32.20 -21.18
CA THR A 4 -16.19 32.37 -19.90
C THR A 4 -17.09 33.15 -18.92
N PRO A 5 -17.25 32.73 -17.66
CA PRO A 5 -17.90 33.57 -16.65
C PRO A 5 -16.89 34.46 -15.93
N LYS A 6 -17.26 35.74 -15.78
CA LYS A 6 -16.51 36.82 -15.14
C LYS A 6 -16.91 36.91 -13.67
N ALA A 7 -15.94 36.91 -12.75
CA ALA A 7 -16.17 37.04 -11.31
C ALA A 7 -16.54 38.48 -10.88
N PRO A 8 -17.43 38.67 -9.88
CA PRO A 8 -17.76 39.99 -9.34
C PRO A 8 -16.82 40.42 -8.20
N LYS A 9 -16.43 41.71 -8.21
CA LYS A 9 -15.73 42.42 -7.13
C LYS A 9 -16.69 42.76 -5.98
N ALA A 10 -16.26 42.54 -4.73
CA ALA A 10 -16.94 43.02 -3.54
C ALA A 10 -16.35 44.36 -3.04
N PRO A 11 -17.16 45.29 -2.51
CA PRO A 11 -16.73 46.62 -2.06
C PRO A 11 -16.25 46.67 -0.60
N ARG A 12 -15.54 47.76 -0.29
CA ARG A 12 -14.84 48.07 0.96
C ARG A 12 -15.54 49.24 1.67
N HIS A 13 -16.01 49.06 2.90
CA HIS A 13 -16.47 50.14 3.80
C HIS A 13 -16.05 49.77 5.24
N LEU A 14 -15.13 50.47 5.91
CA LEU A 14 -15.15 51.79 6.58
C LEU A 14 -15.74 51.77 8.01
N ARG A 15 -14.81 51.67 8.98
CA ARG A 15 -14.64 52.34 10.29
C ARG A 15 -15.82 52.74 11.20
N THR A 16 -15.56 52.45 12.49
CA THR A 16 -15.84 53.21 13.75
C THR A 16 -17.29 53.34 14.24
N TRP A 17 -17.56 53.07 15.53
CA TRP A 17 -17.46 54.01 16.67
C TRP A 17 -17.64 53.30 18.03
N LEU A 18 -17.15 53.99 19.06
CA LEU A 18 -16.98 53.60 20.46
C LEU A 18 -18.23 53.76 21.36
N HIS A 19 -18.09 53.21 22.57
CA HIS A 19 -18.56 53.66 23.90
C HIS A 19 -19.70 52.86 24.55
N GLY A 20 -19.36 52.27 25.70
CA GLY A 20 -20.30 51.77 26.69
C GLY A 20 -19.51 51.34 27.93
N GLY A 21 -19.33 52.27 28.87
CA GLY A 21 -18.67 52.00 30.14
C GLY A 21 -19.60 51.28 31.12
N ALA A 22 -19.00 50.49 32.01
CA ALA A 22 -19.60 50.12 33.29
C ALA A 22 -18.49 49.80 34.29
N THR A 23 -18.35 50.67 35.28
CA THR A 23 -17.59 50.46 36.51
C THR A 23 -18.31 49.44 37.39
N ALA A 24 -17.60 48.46 37.96
CA ALA A 24 -17.76 48.06 39.37
C ALA A 24 -16.90 46.85 39.78
N LEU A 25 -16.27 47.03 40.95
CA LEU A 25 -15.95 46.04 41.99
C LEU A 25 -14.79 45.07 41.73
N ALA A 26 -13.61 45.45 42.24
CA ALA A 26 -12.49 44.57 42.48
C ALA A 26 -12.81 43.62 43.66
N ALA A 27 -13.04 42.34 43.36
CA ALA A 27 -12.94 41.27 44.34
C ALA A 27 -11.53 40.66 44.24
N VAL A 28 -10.74 40.82 45.29
CA VAL A 28 -9.39 40.22 45.37
C VAL A 28 -9.57 38.75 45.74
N ALA A 29 -9.69 37.89 44.74
CA ALA A 29 -9.63 36.44 44.92
C ALA A 29 -8.17 36.00 44.89
N SER A 30 -7.63 35.59 46.04
CA SER A 30 -6.30 34.99 46.13
C SER A 30 -6.32 33.63 45.42
N LEU A 31 -5.83 33.62 44.17
CA LEU A 31 -5.60 32.42 43.39
C LEU A 31 -4.39 31.67 43.96
N VAL A 32 -4.62 30.55 44.63
CA VAL A 32 -3.55 29.60 44.95
C VAL A 32 -3.13 28.93 43.63
N LEU A 33 -2.00 29.36 43.07
CA LEU A 33 -1.35 28.74 41.92
C LEU A 33 -0.76 27.40 42.34
N LEU A 34 -1.54 26.32 42.19
CA LEU A 34 -0.98 24.98 42.21
C LEU A 34 -0.14 24.79 40.93
N PRO A 35 1.15 24.43 41.02
CA PRO A 35 1.93 24.11 39.85
C PRO A 35 1.38 22.81 39.25
N PHE A 36 0.66 22.93 38.13
CA PHE A 36 0.39 21.79 37.27
C PHE A 36 1.72 21.37 36.64
N ALA A 37 2.39 20.39 37.26
CA ALA A 37 3.43 19.64 36.58
C ALA A 37 2.76 18.86 35.46
N ALA A 38 2.82 19.39 34.23
CA ALA A 38 2.42 18.67 33.04
C ALA A 38 3.30 17.42 32.95
N SER A 39 2.70 16.25 33.17
CA SER A 39 3.37 14.99 32.88
C SER A 39 3.70 14.96 31.39
N PRO A 40 4.93 14.58 30.98
CA PRO A 40 5.23 14.44 29.57
C PRO A 40 4.28 13.41 28.98
N ALA A 41 3.54 13.80 27.94
CA ALA A 41 2.72 12.87 27.18
C ALA A 41 3.67 11.84 26.55
N GLN A 42 3.65 10.62 27.07
CA GLN A 42 4.38 9.50 26.48
C GLN A 42 3.78 9.27 25.08
N ALA A 43 4.58 9.46 24.03
CA ALA A 43 4.16 9.11 22.68
C ALA A 43 3.72 7.64 22.69
N ALA A 44 2.50 7.38 22.20
CA ALA A 44 2.04 6.02 22.03
C ALA A 44 3.06 5.24 21.18
N PRO A 45 3.34 3.96 21.48
CA PRO A 45 4.18 3.14 20.61
C PRO A 45 3.62 3.22 19.19
N SER A 46 4.45 3.57 18.21
CA SER A 46 4.05 3.47 16.80
C SER A 46 3.56 2.04 16.55
N ALA A 47 2.35 1.90 16.03
CA ALA A 47 1.83 0.59 15.63
C ALA A 47 2.86 -0.07 14.69
N ILE A 48 3.15 -1.35 14.89
CA ILE A 48 4.04 -2.08 13.99
C ILE A 48 3.34 -2.12 12.63
N PRO A 49 3.94 -1.60 11.55
CA PRO A 49 3.36 -1.69 10.22
C PRO A 49 3.03 -3.15 9.88
N SER A 50 1.91 -3.38 9.22
CA SER A 50 1.57 -4.68 8.66
C SER A 50 1.64 -4.61 7.14
N GLY A 51 2.30 -5.61 6.55
CA GLY A 51 2.34 -5.79 5.11
C GLY A 51 1.34 -6.85 4.66
N MET A 52 0.81 -6.67 3.47
CA MET A 52 0.02 -7.65 2.75
C MET A 52 0.92 -8.82 2.35
N THR A 53 0.40 -10.03 2.51
CA THR A 53 1.04 -11.23 2.01
C THR A 53 0.10 -12.05 1.16
N TRP A 54 0.69 -12.73 0.19
CA TRP A 54 0.02 -13.65 -0.72
C TRP A 54 0.63 -15.04 -0.58
N THR A 55 -0.01 -16.03 -1.20
CA THR A 55 0.50 -17.39 -1.27
C THR A 55 0.34 -18.00 -2.67
N VAL A 56 0.94 -19.18 -2.88
CA VAL A 56 0.68 -20.02 -4.05
C VAL A 56 -0.68 -20.69 -3.87
N LEU A 57 -1.64 -20.32 -4.70
CA LEU A 57 -3.03 -20.81 -4.68
C LEU A 57 -3.24 -22.06 -5.54
N ALA A 58 -2.47 -22.20 -6.63
CA ALA A 58 -2.60 -23.32 -7.56
C ALA A 58 -1.33 -23.49 -8.40
N LYS A 59 -1.15 -24.69 -8.95
CA LYS A 59 -0.14 -25.01 -9.97
C LYS A 59 -0.83 -25.49 -11.24
N GLY A 60 -0.43 -24.94 -12.39
CA GLY A 60 -0.83 -25.41 -13.70
C GLY A 60 0.11 -26.50 -14.23
N THR A 61 -0.24 -27.09 -15.37
CA THR A 61 0.52 -28.18 -15.99
C THR A 61 1.78 -27.71 -16.73
N ASP A 62 1.81 -26.44 -17.14
CA ASP A 62 2.84 -25.91 -18.06
C ASP A 62 3.89 -25.07 -17.32
N GLY A 63 4.18 -25.42 -16.05
CA GLY A 63 5.09 -24.64 -15.21
C GLY A 63 4.54 -23.27 -14.82
N THR A 64 3.21 -23.12 -14.83
CA THR A 64 2.53 -21.93 -14.33
C THR A 64 2.08 -22.12 -12.89
N ILE A 65 2.01 -21.02 -12.14
CA ILE A 65 1.41 -20.98 -10.81
C ILE A 65 0.44 -19.82 -10.72
N ARG A 66 -0.60 -19.97 -9.91
CA ARG A 66 -1.45 -18.87 -9.48
C ARG A 66 -1.00 -18.42 -8.10
N VAL A 67 -0.59 -17.17 -7.99
CA VAL A 67 -0.26 -16.51 -6.73
C VAL A 67 -1.33 -15.49 -6.41
N GLY A 68 -1.69 -15.34 -5.13
CA GLY A 68 -2.78 -14.46 -4.78
C GLY A 68 -3.13 -14.45 -3.30
N ALA A 69 -4.18 -13.69 -3.02
CA ALA A 69 -4.83 -13.59 -1.73
C ALA A 69 -5.51 -14.90 -1.35
N ASP A 70 -5.40 -15.28 -0.07
CA ASP A 70 -6.24 -16.30 0.56
C ASP A 70 -7.06 -15.69 1.70
N SER A 71 -7.68 -16.51 2.54
CA SER A 71 -8.51 -16.05 3.66
C SER A 71 -7.75 -15.26 4.74
N ALA A 72 -6.42 -15.29 4.76
CA ALA A 72 -5.61 -14.54 5.69
C ALA A 72 -5.10 -13.21 5.10
N THR A 73 -5.24 -12.99 3.79
CA THR A 73 -4.74 -11.76 3.15
C THR A 73 -5.63 -10.56 3.46
N ASP A 74 -5.01 -9.45 3.89
CA ASP A 74 -5.66 -8.15 4.04
C ASP A 74 -4.94 -7.12 3.15
N ALA A 75 -5.56 -6.83 2.00
CA ALA A 75 -5.03 -5.86 1.04
C ALA A 75 -5.23 -4.40 1.48
N TYR A 76 -6.05 -4.13 2.51
CA TYR A 76 -6.39 -2.78 2.95
C TYR A 76 -5.48 -2.31 4.08
N ASN A 77 -5.19 -3.18 5.05
CA ASN A 77 -4.39 -2.82 6.24
C ASN A 77 -3.11 -3.65 6.40
N GLY A 78 -2.91 -4.66 5.54
CA GLY A 78 -1.87 -5.66 5.70
C GLY A 78 -2.26 -6.73 6.73
N ASP A 79 -1.78 -7.96 6.49
CA ASP A 79 -2.12 -9.13 7.31
C ASP A 79 -0.97 -9.65 8.18
N THR A 80 0.25 -9.20 7.91
CA THR A 80 1.45 -9.71 8.57
C THR A 80 2.31 -8.57 9.10
N ALA A 81 2.60 -8.60 10.40
CA ALA A 81 3.48 -7.62 11.04
C ALA A 81 4.86 -7.58 10.35
N ALA A 82 5.39 -6.37 10.07
CA ALA A 82 6.67 -6.17 9.40
C ALA A 82 7.88 -6.77 10.17
N THR A 83 7.70 -7.18 11.43
CA THR A 83 8.71 -7.96 12.17
C THR A 83 8.86 -9.40 11.69
N ALA A 84 7.95 -9.90 10.87
CA ALA A 84 8.06 -11.23 10.27
C ALA A 84 9.15 -11.28 9.19
N THR A 85 9.68 -12.48 8.98
CA THR A 85 10.65 -12.77 7.92
C THR A 85 10.01 -13.73 6.93
N LEU A 86 9.68 -13.25 5.74
CA LEU A 86 9.02 -14.01 4.68
C LEU A 86 9.73 -13.78 3.34
N PRO A 87 9.70 -14.75 2.41
CA PRO A 87 10.11 -14.51 1.03
C PRO A 87 9.43 -13.26 0.42
N LEU A 88 10.11 -12.62 -0.52
CA LEU A 88 9.53 -11.58 -1.37
C LEU A 88 9.11 -12.22 -2.70
N LEU A 89 7.88 -11.96 -3.15
CA LEU A 89 7.47 -12.39 -4.49
C LEU A 89 8.07 -11.43 -5.51
N CYS A 90 8.92 -11.94 -6.39
CA CYS A 90 9.52 -11.18 -7.48
C CYS A 90 8.88 -11.57 -8.80
N LEU A 91 8.68 -10.60 -9.68
CA LEU A 91 8.14 -10.75 -11.02
C LEU A 91 9.10 -10.15 -12.05
N ARG A 92 9.30 -10.87 -13.15
CA ARG A 92 9.84 -10.34 -14.40
C ARG A 92 8.78 -10.43 -15.48
N VAL A 93 8.34 -9.28 -15.97
CA VAL A 93 7.44 -9.18 -17.13
C VAL A 93 8.27 -9.28 -18.40
N ASN A 94 8.00 -10.29 -19.22
CA ASN A 94 8.75 -10.55 -20.47
C ASN A 94 7.84 -10.63 -21.70
N GLY A 95 6.55 -10.32 -21.56
CA GLY A 95 5.59 -10.34 -22.65
C GLY A 95 5.10 -11.73 -23.05
N SER A 96 5.31 -12.74 -22.20
CA SER A 96 4.84 -14.10 -22.44
C SER A 96 3.35 -14.14 -22.80
N ALA A 97 3.00 -14.92 -23.82
CA ALA A 97 1.61 -15.21 -24.17
C ALA A 97 0.93 -16.02 -23.06
N VAL A 98 -0.40 -15.89 -22.96
CA VAL A 98 -1.20 -16.72 -22.04
C VAL A 98 -1.14 -18.17 -22.50
N PRO A 99 -0.73 -19.13 -21.66
CA PRO A 99 -0.76 -20.55 -21.98
C PRO A 99 -2.19 -21.07 -22.21
N ALA A 100 -2.31 -22.17 -22.96
CA ALA A 100 -3.59 -22.83 -23.13
C ALA A 100 -4.19 -23.25 -21.76
N GLY A 101 -5.51 -23.17 -21.61
CA GLY A 101 -6.20 -23.54 -20.37
C GLY A 101 -6.24 -22.46 -19.29
N ILE A 102 -5.53 -21.33 -19.46
CA ILE A 102 -5.68 -20.15 -18.59
C ILE A 102 -6.56 -19.13 -19.31
N THR A 103 -7.68 -18.75 -18.68
CA THR A 103 -8.53 -17.64 -19.14
C THR A 103 -8.44 -16.51 -18.11
N PRO A 104 -7.65 -15.46 -18.38
CA PRO A 104 -7.47 -14.36 -17.42
C PRO A 104 -8.76 -13.55 -17.24
N ASP A 105 -9.03 -13.17 -16.01
CA ASP A 105 -10.12 -12.26 -15.65
C ASP A 105 -9.65 -11.20 -14.64
N PHE A 106 -10.60 -10.41 -14.11
CA PHE A 106 -10.32 -9.36 -13.14
C PHE A 106 -9.72 -9.88 -11.82
N TYR A 107 -10.02 -11.11 -11.41
CA TYR A 107 -9.57 -11.69 -10.13
C TYR A 107 -8.37 -12.61 -10.27
N ALA A 108 -8.14 -13.16 -11.47
CA ALA A 108 -7.08 -14.11 -11.78
C ALA A 108 -6.47 -13.79 -13.15
N GLY A 109 -5.78 -12.64 -13.22
CA GLY A 109 -5.15 -12.16 -14.46
C GLY A 109 -3.93 -12.98 -14.89
N TRP A 110 -3.30 -12.60 -16.00
CA TRP A 110 -2.01 -13.14 -16.46
C TRP A 110 -0.92 -12.07 -16.35
N ALA A 111 0.17 -12.37 -15.64
CA ALA A 111 1.25 -11.42 -15.38
C ALA A 111 2.18 -11.19 -16.59
N ARG A 112 2.03 -11.96 -17.68
CA ARG A 112 2.88 -11.85 -18.89
C ARG A 112 4.36 -12.06 -18.59
N GLY A 113 4.66 -12.97 -17.66
CA GLY A 113 5.99 -13.06 -17.07
C GLY A 113 6.24 -14.30 -16.23
N THR A 114 7.35 -14.25 -15.50
CA THR A 114 7.81 -15.29 -14.59
C THR A 114 7.91 -14.73 -13.17
N VAL A 115 7.47 -15.50 -12.19
CA VAL A 115 7.65 -15.21 -10.77
C VAL A 115 8.64 -16.16 -10.10
N ALA A 116 9.27 -15.65 -9.05
CA ALA A 116 10.12 -16.41 -8.13
C ALA A 116 10.00 -15.82 -6.72
N ALA A 117 10.27 -16.64 -5.70
CA ALA A 117 10.30 -16.20 -4.31
C ALA A 117 11.75 -16.14 -3.81
N THR A 118 12.17 -15.02 -3.25
CA THR A 118 13.51 -14.85 -2.67
C THR A 118 13.72 -15.76 -1.45
N PRO A 119 14.95 -15.89 -0.93
CA PRO A 119 15.13 -16.25 0.48
C PRO A 119 14.33 -15.32 1.41
N PRO A 120 14.02 -15.74 2.65
CA PRO A 120 13.24 -14.93 3.58
C PRO A 120 13.85 -13.55 3.85
N VAL A 121 13.02 -12.50 3.77
CA VAL A 121 13.36 -11.09 3.99
C VAL A 121 12.58 -10.56 5.19
N LEU A 122 13.27 -9.87 6.10
CA LEU A 122 12.63 -9.18 7.21
C LEU A 122 11.78 -8.03 6.67
N GLY A 123 10.47 -8.02 6.97
CA GLY A 123 9.55 -7.00 6.47
C GLY A 123 10.00 -5.56 6.78
N LYS A 124 10.53 -5.31 7.98
CA LYS A 124 11.08 -4.00 8.39
C LYS A 124 12.28 -3.52 7.55
N SER A 125 12.93 -4.40 6.79
CA SER A 125 13.99 -4.00 5.86
C SER A 125 13.44 -3.49 4.51
N LEU A 126 12.17 -3.78 4.21
CA LEU A 126 11.45 -3.25 3.06
C LEU A 126 10.95 -1.85 3.42
N THR A 127 11.76 -0.83 3.13
CA THR A 127 11.49 0.57 3.50
C THR A 127 10.80 1.38 2.40
N SER A 128 10.68 0.80 1.20
CA SER A 128 10.00 1.40 0.05
C SER A 128 9.85 0.36 -1.06
N ARG A 129 9.01 0.66 -2.05
CA ARG A 129 8.93 -0.11 -3.30
C ARG A 129 10.30 -0.28 -3.96
N ALA A 130 11.09 0.79 -4.05
CA ALA A 130 12.42 0.73 -4.66
C ALA A 130 13.39 -0.20 -3.91
N ALA A 131 13.29 -0.27 -2.58
CA ALA A 131 14.10 -1.19 -1.77
C ALA A 131 13.70 -2.66 -2.02
N ALA A 132 12.41 -2.94 -2.12
CA ALA A 132 11.91 -4.28 -2.43
C ALA A 132 12.29 -4.70 -3.87
N ASP A 133 12.12 -3.81 -4.85
CA ASP A 133 12.52 -4.04 -6.23
C ASP A 133 14.04 -4.32 -6.33
N ALA A 134 14.87 -3.59 -5.57
CA ALA A 134 16.31 -3.82 -5.54
C ALA A 134 16.69 -5.23 -5.03
N ILE A 135 15.95 -5.78 -4.08
CA ILE A 135 16.14 -7.16 -3.61
C ILE A 135 15.82 -8.15 -4.74
N CYS A 136 14.70 -7.96 -5.44
CA CYS A 136 14.35 -8.80 -6.59
C CYS A 136 15.40 -8.72 -7.69
N ALA A 137 15.87 -7.51 -8.00
CA ALA A 137 16.94 -7.30 -8.97
C ALA A 137 18.26 -7.94 -8.55
N GLN A 138 18.60 -7.92 -7.26
CA GLN A 138 19.80 -8.56 -6.71
C GLN A 138 19.79 -10.08 -6.90
N TYR A 139 18.65 -10.73 -6.65
CA TYR A 139 18.55 -12.19 -6.74
C TYR A 139 18.38 -12.71 -8.17
N TYR A 140 17.70 -11.96 -9.04
CA TYR A 140 17.25 -12.49 -10.34
C TYR A 140 17.65 -11.64 -11.56
N GLY A 141 18.20 -10.45 -11.35
CA GLY A 141 18.68 -9.54 -12.40
C GLY A 141 17.80 -8.30 -12.59
N ALA A 142 18.33 -7.30 -13.31
CA ALA A 142 17.78 -5.94 -13.37
C ALA A 142 16.33 -5.79 -13.86
N ASP A 143 15.80 -6.77 -14.60
CA ASP A 143 14.41 -6.77 -15.10
C ASP A 143 13.38 -7.29 -14.07
N TRP A 144 13.84 -7.69 -12.87
CA TRP A 144 13.00 -8.21 -11.81
C TRP A 144 12.68 -7.14 -10.78
N ARG A 145 11.46 -7.18 -10.28
CA ARG A 145 10.94 -6.26 -9.27
C ARG A 145 9.94 -6.99 -8.35
N GLU A 146 9.59 -6.40 -7.21
CA GLU A 146 8.56 -6.99 -6.36
C GLU A 146 7.25 -7.10 -7.15
N ALA A 147 6.55 -8.22 -7.04
CA ALA A 147 5.23 -8.40 -7.61
C ALA A 147 4.23 -7.45 -6.94
N GLU A 148 3.26 -7.00 -7.71
CA GLU A 148 2.27 -6.01 -7.29
C GLU A 148 0.86 -6.58 -7.50
N PHE A 149 -0.04 -6.22 -6.59
CA PHE A 149 -1.41 -6.72 -6.51
C PHE A 149 -2.15 -6.69 -7.86
N HIS A 150 -1.91 -5.66 -8.68
CA HIS A 150 -2.56 -5.43 -9.97
C HIS A 150 -1.76 -5.91 -11.19
N ASP A 151 -0.74 -6.75 -11.02
CA ASP A 151 0.07 -7.23 -12.14
C ASP A 151 -0.67 -8.14 -13.12
N GLY A 152 -1.74 -8.78 -12.67
CA GLY A 152 -2.59 -9.62 -13.50
C GLY A 152 -3.29 -8.81 -14.59
N ARG A 153 -3.05 -9.17 -15.85
CA ARG A 153 -3.70 -8.57 -17.03
C ARG A 153 -4.81 -9.46 -17.59
N TYR A 154 -5.87 -8.85 -18.11
CA TYR A 154 -7.01 -9.56 -18.70
C TYR A 154 -7.68 -8.75 -19.82
N GLY A 155 -8.72 -9.34 -20.43
CA GLY A 155 -9.48 -8.71 -21.51
C GLY A 155 -8.82 -8.88 -22.89
N ALA A 156 -9.40 -8.23 -23.90
CA ALA A 156 -8.86 -8.25 -25.25
C ALA A 156 -7.41 -7.71 -25.23
N ASN A 157 -6.49 -8.47 -25.82
CA ASN A 157 -5.07 -8.11 -25.88
C ASN A 157 -4.40 -7.84 -24.51
N LEU A 158 -4.98 -8.28 -23.39
CA LEU A 158 -4.46 -8.07 -22.04
C LEU A 158 -4.30 -6.58 -21.65
N GLU A 159 -5.23 -5.73 -22.10
CA GLU A 159 -5.17 -4.28 -21.89
C GLU A 159 -5.68 -3.82 -20.50
N ALA A 160 -6.49 -4.63 -19.82
CA ALA A 160 -7.01 -4.33 -18.49
C ALA A 160 -6.14 -4.93 -17.38
N SER A 161 -6.19 -4.32 -16.18
CA SER A 161 -5.56 -4.84 -14.96
C SER A 161 -6.60 -5.19 -13.91
N GLY A 162 -6.40 -6.33 -13.27
CA GLY A 162 -7.24 -6.85 -12.20
C GLY A 162 -6.56 -6.79 -10.85
N GLY A 163 -6.97 -7.62 -9.90
CA GLY A 163 -6.33 -7.78 -8.61
C GLY A 163 -6.59 -9.15 -8.00
N TRP A 164 -6.27 -9.31 -6.71
CA TRP A 164 -6.52 -10.52 -5.90
C TRP A 164 -5.68 -11.74 -6.23
N SER A 165 -5.39 -12.03 -7.49
CA SER A 165 -4.43 -13.06 -7.88
C SER A 165 -3.97 -12.86 -9.33
N PHE A 166 -2.87 -13.52 -9.69
CA PHE A 166 -2.51 -13.69 -11.09
C PHE A 166 -1.80 -15.02 -11.33
N TRP A 167 -1.92 -15.49 -12.57
CA TRP A 167 -1.11 -16.55 -13.13
C TRP A 167 0.19 -15.98 -13.69
N ALA A 168 1.27 -16.74 -13.54
CA ALA A 168 2.58 -16.48 -14.16
C ALA A 168 3.31 -17.81 -14.38
N TYR A 169 4.36 -17.82 -15.18
CA TYR A 169 5.33 -18.92 -15.11
C TYR A 169 6.06 -18.89 -13.77
N GLY A 170 6.44 -20.04 -13.21
CA GLY A 170 7.24 -20.06 -11.99
C GLY A 170 7.22 -21.40 -11.29
N TYR A 171 8.20 -21.61 -10.41
CA TYR A 171 8.29 -22.78 -9.54
C TYR A 171 8.49 -22.30 -8.11
N VAL A 172 7.38 -22.10 -7.41
CA VAL A 172 7.35 -21.80 -5.98
C VAL A 172 6.60 -22.95 -5.29
N PRO A 173 7.09 -23.49 -4.15
CA PRO A 173 6.37 -24.53 -3.43
C PRO A 173 4.96 -24.07 -3.04
N GLU A 174 4.01 -25.00 -3.04
CA GLU A 174 2.63 -24.70 -2.66
C GLU A 174 2.56 -24.27 -1.19
N GLY A 175 1.65 -23.34 -0.85
CA GLY A 175 1.55 -22.78 0.50
C GLY A 175 2.70 -21.85 0.92
N THR A 176 3.70 -21.60 0.06
CA THR A 176 4.71 -20.57 0.34
C THR A 176 4.00 -19.23 0.48
N ARG A 177 4.19 -18.54 1.61
CA ARG A 177 3.68 -17.19 1.85
C ARG A 177 4.78 -16.17 1.64
N PHE A 178 4.45 -15.06 0.99
CA PHE A 178 5.42 -14.04 0.59
C PHE A 178 4.84 -12.64 0.72
N TRP A 179 5.73 -11.67 0.94
CA TRP A 179 5.43 -10.25 0.77
C TRP A 179 5.03 -9.98 -0.69
N THR A 180 4.03 -9.12 -0.88
CA THR A 180 3.58 -8.64 -2.19
C THR A 180 3.18 -7.18 -2.04
N ALA A 181 3.54 -6.35 -3.02
CA ALA A 181 3.24 -4.93 -2.99
C ALA A 181 1.78 -4.64 -3.36
N ILE A 182 1.25 -3.54 -2.85
CA ILE A 182 0.03 -2.91 -3.35
C ILE A 182 0.22 -1.39 -3.37
N ASN A 183 -0.05 -0.76 -4.51
CA ASN A 183 0.28 0.65 -4.71
C ASN A 183 -0.87 1.61 -4.38
N ASP A 184 -2.10 1.10 -4.21
CA ASP A 184 -3.31 1.90 -3.97
C ASP A 184 -3.90 1.71 -2.56
N GLN A 185 -3.23 0.94 -1.68
CA GLN A 185 -3.59 0.73 -0.28
C GLN A 185 -2.36 0.84 0.64
N PRO A 186 -2.53 1.20 1.92
CA PRO A 186 -1.44 1.30 2.89
C PRO A 186 -1.07 -0.05 3.51
N ALA A 187 -1.02 -1.11 2.71
CA ALA A 187 -0.81 -2.49 3.18
C ALA A 187 0.57 -3.02 2.79
N ASN A 188 1.62 -2.20 2.88
CA ASN A 188 2.99 -2.64 2.67
C ASN A 188 3.81 -2.51 3.97
N PRO A 189 4.89 -3.28 4.15
CA PRO A 189 5.74 -3.16 5.35
C PRO A 189 6.35 -1.77 5.60
N TRP A 190 6.37 -0.89 4.59
CA TRP A 190 6.88 0.48 4.66
C TRP A 190 5.82 1.57 4.88
N ASN A 191 4.55 1.20 5.01
CA ASN A 191 3.48 2.16 5.32
C ASN A 191 3.45 2.52 6.81
#